data_AF-A0A4P9W3I8-F1
#
_entry.id   AF-A0A4P9W3I8-F1
#
_cell.length_a   1.000
_cell.length_b   1.000
_cell.length_c   1.000
_cell.angle_alpha   90.00
_cell.angle_beta   90.00
_cell.angle_gamma   90.00
#
_symmetry.space_group_name_H-M   'P 1'
#
loop_
_entity.id
_entity.type
_entity.pdbx_description
1 polymer ?
#
loop_
_entity_poly.entity_id
_entity_poly.type
_entity_poly.pdbx_seq_one_letter_code
_entity_poly.pdbx_strand_id
1 'polypeptide(L)'
;MTILEQQCMPAAHDDEKKGIMVAVTYLLAIVFARIPTPILRHKFADIARPLGLTLETHQDQAPLVRSITSCLEYLLLAQDNATWTTDATCKKLFQVLLILSLDARPKVRRRSHEAVRRLLSRPPPPSLHHPATV
;
A
#
# COMPACT_ATOMS: atom_id res chain seq x y z
N MET A 1 -4.66 49.14 6.26
CA MET A 1 -3.53 48.29 5.80
C MET A 1 -2.91 47.72 7.07
N THR A 2 -2.95 46.44 7.43
CA THR A 2 -3.16 45.19 6.69
C THR A 2 -3.65 44.12 7.68
N ILE A 3 -4.97 43.94 7.81
CA ILE A 3 -5.57 42.76 8.47
C ILE A 3 -5.44 41.52 7.54
N LEU A 4 -4.97 41.73 6.31
CA LEU A 4 -4.72 40.74 5.28
C LEU A 4 -3.31 40.11 5.33
N GLU A 5 -2.40 40.59 6.18
CA GLU A 5 -1.05 39.98 6.31
C GLU A 5 -0.95 38.94 7.42
N GLN A 6 -1.97 38.77 8.26
CA GLN A 6 -1.87 37.88 9.44
C GLN A 6 -2.44 36.47 9.20
N GLN A 7 -2.73 36.08 7.95
CA GLN A 7 -3.22 34.74 7.61
C GLN A 7 -2.51 34.15 6.38
N CYS A 8 -1.23 33.81 6.55
CA CYS A 8 -0.46 32.89 5.73
C CYS A 8 0.76 32.49 6.60
N MET A 9 1.18 31.23 6.82
CA MET A 9 1.04 30.08 5.95
C MET A 9 1.59 28.75 6.55
N PRO A 10 1.38 28.36 7.83
CA PRO A 10 1.87 27.04 8.28
C PRO A 10 1.08 25.86 7.67
N ALA A 11 -0.23 26.02 7.43
CA ALA A 11 -1.08 24.97 6.88
C ALA A 11 -0.77 24.63 5.40
N ALA A 12 -0.41 25.62 4.57
CA ALA A 12 -0.16 25.37 3.15
C ALA A 12 1.07 24.49 2.91
N HIS A 13 2.09 24.62 3.76
CA HIS A 13 3.31 23.83 3.63
C HIS A 13 3.08 22.35 4.00
N ASP A 14 2.21 22.07 4.96
CA ASP A 14 1.82 20.70 5.30
C ASP A 14 0.93 20.08 4.23
N ASP A 15 0.00 20.83 3.64
CA ASP A 15 -0.82 20.32 2.53
C ASP A 15 0.00 20.08 1.25
N GLU A 16 1.01 20.91 0.98
CA GLU A 16 1.97 20.70 -0.11
C GLU A 16 2.77 19.40 0.12
N LYS A 17 3.32 19.19 1.31
CA LYS A 17 4.04 17.95 1.66
C LYS A 17 3.16 16.71 1.49
N LYS A 18 1.90 16.77 1.95
CA LYS A 18 0.93 15.67 1.77
C LYS A 18 0.66 15.41 0.29
N GLY A 19 0.48 16.47 -0.50
CA GLY A 19 0.31 16.38 -1.94
C GLY A 19 1.48 15.70 -2.64
N ILE A 20 2.72 16.08 -2.29
CA ILE A 20 3.94 15.47 -2.80
C ILE A 20 4.01 13.98 -2.42
N MET A 21 3.74 13.64 -1.16
CA MET A 21 3.77 12.25 -0.70
C MET A 21 2.76 11.37 -1.44
N VAL A 22 1.54 11.88 -1.68
CA VAL A 22 0.52 11.20 -2.49
C VAL A 22 1.03 10.99 -3.92
N ALA A 23 1.59 12.03 -4.54
CA ALA A 23 2.10 11.97 -5.91
C ALA A 23 3.25 10.96 -6.06
N VAL A 24 4.23 11.00 -5.15
CA VAL A 24 5.38 10.07 -5.15
C VAL A 24 4.91 8.63 -4.95
N THR A 25 4.00 8.39 -4.00
CA THR A 25 3.48 7.04 -3.74
C THR A 25 2.64 6.52 -4.91
N TYR A 26 1.89 7.41 -5.58
CA TYR A 26 1.15 7.07 -6.78
C TYR A 26 2.08 6.69 -7.94
N LEU A 27 3.14 7.46 -8.17
CA LEU A 27 4.18 7.12 -9.14
C LEU A 27 4.83 5.78 -8.81
N LEU A 28 5.14 5.52 -7.54
CA LEU A 28 5.69 4.25 -7.08
C LEU A 28 4.75 3.07 -7.41
N ALA A 29 3.44 3.23 -7.22
CA ALA A 29 2.45 2.20 -7.56
C ALA A 29 2.43 1.87 -9.07
N ILE A 30 2.63 2.87 -9.94
CA ILE A 30 2.72 2.68 -11.39
C ILE A 30 4.01 1.95 -11.75
N VAL A 31 5.12 2.33 -11.12
CA VAL A 31 6.44 1.74 -11.38
C VAL A 31 6.49 0.28 -10.93
N PHE A 32 5.86 -0.08 -9.80
CA PHE A 32 5.81 -1.47 -9.34
C PHE A 32 5.21 -2.45 -10.35
N ALA A 33 4.24 -2.01 -11.15
CA ALA A 33 3.66 -2.85 -12.21
C ALA A 33 4.67 -3.20 -13.33
N ARG A 34 5.77 -2.44 -13.45
CA ARG A 34 6.81 -2.61 -14.48
C ARG A 34 8.10 -3.24 -13.94
N ILE A 35 8.23 -3.40 -12.62
CA ILE A 35 9.44 -3.97 -12.02
C ILE A 35 9.38 -5.50 -12.10
N PRO A 36 10.47 -6.17 -12.54
CA PRO A 36 10.57 -7.63 -12.50
C PRO A 36 10.35 -8.21 -11.10
N THR A 37 9.55 -9.28 -11.03
CA THR A 37 9.25 -10.04 -9.81
C THR A 37 10.47 -10.38 -8.93
N PRO A 38 11.65 -10.82 -9.45
CA PRO A 38 12.78 -11.16 -8.58
C PRO A 38 13.31 -9.97 -7.77
N ILE A 39 13.22 -8.74 -8.29
CA ILE A 39 13.68 -7.54 -7.60
C ILE A 39 12.74 -7.22 -6.43
N LEU A 40 11.43 -7.31 -6.67
CA LEU A 40 10.40 -7.09 -5.64
C LEU A 40 10.48 -8.11 -4.50
N ARG A 41 10.85 -9.36 -4.81
CA ARG A 41 11.13 -10.39 -3.81
C ARG A 41 12.35 -10.03 -2.97
N HIS A 42 13.47 -9.73 -3.62
CA HIS A 42 14.73 -9.48 -2.92
C HIS A 42 14.67 -8.23 -2.03
N LYS A 43 13.93 -7.20 -2.45
CA LYS A 43 13.75 -5.94 -1.71
C LYS A 43 12.46 -5.87 -0.92
N PHE A 44 11.80 -7.00 -0.69
CA PHE A 44 10.50 -7.05 -0.03
C PHE A 44 10.48 -6.36 1.34
N ALA A 45 11.36 -6.76 2.25
CA ALA A 45 11.39 -6.22 3.61
C ALA A 45 11.77 -4.73 3.65
N ASP A 46 12.70 -4.32 2.79
CA ASP A 46 13.16 -2.93 2.66
C ASP A 46 12.02 -1.99 2.20
N ILE A 47 11.12 -2.50 1.36
CA ILE A 47 9.97 -1.75 0.80
C ILE A 47 8.75 -1.83 1.71
N ALA A 48 8.46 -3.02 2.27
CA ALA A 48 7.27 -3.27 3.08
C ALA A 48 7.24 -2.42 4.35
N ARG A 49 8.39 -2.28 5.02
CA ARG A 49 8.52 -1.52 6.28
C ARG A 49 8.14 -0.03 6.13
N PRO A 50 8.75 0.76 5.22
CA PRO A 50 8.41 2.16 5.07
C PRO A 50 6.96 2.37 4.57
N LEU A 51 6.45 1.48 3.71
CA LEU A 51 5.05 1.54 3.28
C LEU A 51 4.07 1.30 4.45
N GLY A 52 4.35 0.33 5.32
CA GLY A 52 3.55 0.07 6.52
C GLY A 52 3.53 1.28 7.46
N LEU A 53 4.70 1.82 7.79
CA LEU A 53 4.81 2.99 8.68
C LEU A 53 4.12 4.24 8.09
N THR A 54 4.28 4.46 6.78
CA THR A 54 3.62 5.58 6.09
C THR A 54 2.11 5.42 6.12
N LEU A 55 1.61 4.20 5.93
CA LEU A 55 0.19 3.90 6.00
C LEU A 55 -0.37 4.18 7.38
N GLU A 56 0.29 3.71 8.45
CA GLU A 56 -0.12 3.93 9.84
C GLU A 56 -0.14 5.41 10.22
N THR A 57 0.86 6.18 9.77
CA THR A 57 0.99 7.60 10.10
C THR A 57 -0.05 8.47 9.37
N HIS A 58 -0.46 8.09 8.16
CA HIS A 58 -1.28 8.92 7.27
C HIS A 58 -2.57 8.22 6.80
N GLN A 59 -3.23 7.50 7.72
CA GLN A 59 -4.47 6.77 7.42
C GLN A 59 -5.63 7.69 7.02
N ASP A 60 -5.61 8.96 7.43
CA ASP A 60 -6.60 9.99 7.12
C ASP A 60 -6.65 10.32 5.61
N GLN A 61 -5.52 10.18 4.91
CA GLN A 61 -5.38 10.54 3.50
C GLN A 61 -5.84 9.43 2.56
N ALA A 62 -7.12 9.46 2.19
CA ALA A 62 -7.72 8.45 1.32
C ALA A 62 -6.98 8.21 -0.02
N PRO A 63 -6.43 9.24 -0.71
CA PRO A 63 -5.64 9.01 -1.93
C PRO A 63 -4.33 8.27 -1.67
N LEU A 64 -3.63 8.62 -0.58
CA LEU A 64 -2.39 7.98 -0.18
C LEU A 64 -2.63 6.51 0.15
N VAL A 65 -3.63 6.23 0.98
CA VAL A 65 -4.01 4.86 1.37
C VAL A 65 -4.26 4.01 0.12
N ARG A 66 -5.03 4.51 -0.86
CA ARG A 66 -5.26 3.81 -2.13
C ARG A 66 -3.98 3.52 -2.91
N SER A 67 -3.05 4.46 -2.97
CA SER A 67 -1.76 4.27 -3.64
C SER A 67 -0.93 3.22 -2.92
N ILE A 68 -0.84 3.28 -1.58
CA ILE A 68 -0.15 2.27 -0.78
C ILE A 68 -0.80 0.89 -0.94
N THR A 69 -2.13 0.77 -0.90
CA THR A 69 -2.86 -0.48 -1.16
C THR A 69 -2.45 -1.08 -2.50
N SER A 70 -2.26 -0.23 -3.52
CA SER A 70 -1.80 -0.69 -4.84
C SER A 70 -0.36 -1.20 -4.81
N CYS A 71 0.52 -0.49 -4.10
CA CYS A 71 1.90 -0.94 -3.90
C CYS A 71 1.96 -2.28 -3.17
N LEU A 72 1.20 -2.45 -2.09
CA LEU A 72 1.13 -3.68 -1.31
C LEU A 72 0.62 -4.86 -2.15
N GLU A 73 -0.38 -4.64 -3.01
CA GLU A 73 -0.88 -5.66 -3.91
C GLU A 73 0.23 -6.20 -4.84
N TYR A 74 0.94 -5.31 -5.55
CA TYR A 74 2.03 -5.73 -6.44
C TYR A 74 3.15 -6.43 -5.69
N LEU A 75 3.48 -5.92 -4.50
CA LEU A 75 4.52 -6.47 -3.66
C LEU A 75 4.18 -7.88 -3.16
N LEU A 76 2.93 -8.10 -2.73
CA LEU A 76 2.44 -9.40 -2.26
C LEU A 76 2.27 -10.42 -3.39
N LEU A 77 1.76 -9.99 -4.55
CA LEU A 77 1.66 -10.82 -5.76
C LEU A 77 3.03 -11.31 -6.24
N ALA A 78 4.08 -10.55 -5.97
CA ALA A 78 5.42 -10.92 -6.35
C ALA A 78 6.00 -12.04 -5.49
N GLN A 79 5.52 -12.28 -4.25
CA GLN A 79 6.16 -13.24 -3.32
C GLN A 79 5.95 -14.71 -3.74
N ASP A 80 6.84 -15.61 -3.30
CA ASP A 80 6.68 -17.06 -3.47
C ASP A 80 6.06 -17.72 -2.24
N ASN A 81 5.72 -19.00 -2.40
CA ASN A 81 5.11 -19.80 -1.34
C ASN A 81 6.01 -19.90 -0.08
N ALA A 82 7.32 -19.97 -0.27
CA ALA A 82 8.30 -20.02 0.82
C ALA A 82 8.24 -18.74 1.66
N THR A 83 8.32 -17.55 1.04
CA THR A 83 8.23 -16.28 1.76
C THR A 83 6.89 -16.12 2.47
N TRP A 84 5.78 -16.56 1.87
CA TRP A 84 4.47 -16.53 2.55
C TRP A 84 4.39 -17.41 3.81
N THR A 85 5.18 -18.48 3.85
CA THR A 85 5.19 -19.44 4.98
C THR A 85 6.19 -19.01 6.05
N THR A 86 7.37 -18.53 5.65
CA THR A 86 8.46 -18.17 6.57
C THR A 86 8.38 -16.73 7.07
N ASP A 87 7.96 -15.78 6.23
CA ASP A 87 7.91 -14.36 6.58
C ASP A 87 6.52 -13.93 7.04
N ALA A 88 6.41 -13.69 8.35
CA ALA A 88 5.19 -13.19 8.97
C ALA A 88 4.72 -11.83 8.40
N THR A 89 5.60 -11.07 7.76
CA THR A 89 5.29 -9.78 7.14
C THR A 89 4.25 -9.93 6.03
N CYS A 90 4.31 -11.01 5.23
CA CYS A 90 3.30 -11.26 4.19
C CYS A 90 1.89 -11.40 4.77
N LYS A 91 1.76 -12.22 5.82
CA LYS A 91 0.48 -12.41 6.53
C LYS A 91 -0.01 -11.12 7.18
N LYS A 92 0.89 -10.33 7.79
CA LYS A 92 0.56 -9.03 8.37
C LYS A 92 0.06 -8.04 7.32
N LEU A 93 0.74 -7.91 6.18
CA LEU A 93 0.30 -7.02 5.09
C LEU A 93 -1.04 -7.47 4.51
N PHE A 94 -1.28 -8.76 4.42
CA PHE A 94 -2.59 -9.28 4.02
C PHE A 94 -3.69 -8.91 5.02
N GLN A 95 -3.44 -9.04 6.33
CA GLN A 95 -4.37 -8.59 7.36
C GLN A 95 -4.65 -7.09 7.26
N VAL A 96 -3.64 -6.26 6.96
CA VAL A 96 -3.83 -4.83 6.71
C VAL A 96 -4.77 -4.60 5.52
N LEU A 97 -4.62 -5.33 4.41
CA LEU A 97 -5.56 -5.24 3.28
C LEU A 97 -6.99 -5.63 3.66
N LEU A 98 -7.17 -6.63 4.54
CA LEU A 98 -8.48 -7.02 5.06
C LEU A 98 -9.08 -5.93 5.96
N ILE A 99 -8.28 -5.30 6.83
CA ILE A 99 -8.76 -4.18 7.65
C ILE A 99 -9.20 -3.01 6.76
N LEU A 100 -8.41 -2.68 5.72
CA LEU A 100 -8.76 -1.64 4.75
C LEU A 100 -9.98 -2.00 3.88
N SER A 101 -10.39 -3.27 3.87
CA SER A 101 -11.63 -3.73 3.22
C SER A 101 -12.87 -3.38 4.05
N LEU A 102 -12.70 -3.01 5.31
CA LEU A 102 -13.75 -2.52 6.20
C LEU A 102 -13.73 -0.99 6.36
N ASP A 103 -12.82 -0.30 5.68
CA ASP A 103 -12.67 1.15 5.74
C ASP A 103 -13.99 1.86 5.36
N ALA A 104 -14.39 2.89 6.10
CA ALA A 104 -15.63 3.62 5.87
C ALA A 104 -15.69 4.27 4.47
N ARG A 105 -14.54 4.65 3.90
CA ARG A 105 -14.44 5.38 2.64
C ARG A 105 -14.59 4.41 1.45
N PRO A 106 -15.61 4.59 0.59
CA PRO A 106 -15.95 3.61 -0.44
C PRO A 106 -14.84 3.37 -1.48
N LYS A 107 -14.04 4.40 -1.79
CA LYS A 107 -12.93 4.30 -2.75
C LYS A 107 -11.77 3.45 -2.21
N VAL A 108 -11.45 3.60 -0.92
CA VAL A 108 -10.40 2.80 -0.26
C VAL A 108 -10.86 1.36 -0.17
N ARG A 109 -12.06 1.15 0.37
CA ARG A 109 -12.68 -0.18 0.50
C ARG A 109 -12.72 -0.95 -0.82
N ARG A 110 -13.23 -0.34 -1.90
CA ARG A 110 -13.28 -0.97 -3.22
C ARG A 110 -11.89 -1.35 -3.72
N ARG A 111 -10.88 -0.50 -3.49
CA ARG A 111 -9.50 -0.78 -3.92
C ARG A 111 -8.89 -1.95 -3.16
N SER A 112 -9.15 -2.04 -1.86
CA SER A 112 -8.71 -3.15 -1.00
C SER A 112 -9.37 -4.47 -1.42
N HIS A 113 -10.67 -4.46 -1.70
CA HIS A 113 -11.37 -5.66 -2.22
C HIS A 113 -10.78 -6.15 -3.53
N GLU A 114 -10.45 -5.25 -4.46
CA GLU A 114 -9.82 -5.62 -5.73
C GLU A 114 -8.42 -6.23 -5.50
N ALA A 115 -7.63 -5.64 -4.60
CA ALA A 115 -6.31 -6.17 -4.26
C ALA A 115 -6.41 -7.58 -3.66
N VAL A 116 -7.31 -7.78 -2.69
CA VAL A 116 -7.53 -9.08 -2.05
C VAL A 116 -8.02 -10.11 -3.08
N ARG A 117 -9.00 -9.74 -3.92
CA ARG A 117 -9.50 -10.61 -4.99
C ARG A 117 -8.37 -11.03 -5.93
N ARG A 118 -7.56 -10.09 -6.38
CA ARG A 118 -6.47 -10.36 -7.34
C ARG A 118 -5.37 -11.21 -6.73
N LEU A 119 -5.05 -11.00 -5.45
CA LEU A 119 -4.10 -11.83 -4.70
C LEU A 119 -4.58 -13.28 -4.59
N LEU A 120 -5.82 -13.48 -4.12
CA LEU A 120 -6.38 -14.83 -3.95
C LEU A 120 -6.62 -15.56 -5.28
N SER A 121 -6.88 -14.82 -6.37
CA SER A 121 -7.04 -15.40 -7.71
C SER A 121 -5.72 -15.87 -8.35
N ARG A 122 -4.57 -15.56 -7.74
CA ARG A 122 -3.23 -15.86 -8.26
C ARG A 122 -2.37 -16.53 -7.19
N PRO A 123 -2.68 -17.79 -6.83
CA PRO A 123 -1.88 -18.51 -5.86
C PRO A 123 -0.43 -18.67 -6.36
N PRO A 124 0.57 -18.51 -5.48
CA PRO A 124 1.95 -18.79 -5.83
C PRO A 124 2.12 -20.30 -6.12
N PRO A 125 2.69 -20.68 -7.28
CA PRO A 125 3.00 -22.09 -7.55
C PRO A 125 3.91 -22.66 -6.44
N PRO A 126 3.79 -23.94 -6.04
CA PRO A 126 2.97 -25.02 -6.60
C PRO A 126 1.58 -25.22 -5.94
N SER A 127 1.18 -24.36 -5.00
CA SER A 127 -0.02 -24.60 -4.18
C SER A 127 -1.32 -24.29 -4.94
N LEU A 128 -2.34 -25.15 -4.77
CA LEU A 128 -3.70 -24.93 -5.29
C LEU A 128 -4.47 -23.86 -4.49
N HIS A 129 -4.12 -23.68 -3.21
CA HIS A 129 -4.69 -22.67 -2.32
C HIS A 129 -3.65 -21.60 -1.99
N HIS A 130 -4.08 -20.34 -1.90
CA HIS A 130 -3.19 -19.24 -1.54
C HIS A 130 -2.78 -19.38 -0.05
N PRO A 131 -1.49 -19.32 0.32
CA PRO A 131 -1.02 -19.49 1.70
C PRO A 131 -1.50 -18.41 2.69
N ALA A 132 -2.26 -17.42 2.22
CA ALA A 132 -2.90 -16.40 3.05
C ALA A 132 -4.24 -16.87 3.63
N THR A 133 -4.83 -17.94 3.09
CA THR A 133 -6.07 -18.55 3.59
C THR A 133 -5.82 -19.68 4.59
N VAL A 134 -4.55 -19.90 4.97
CA VAL A 134 -4.08 -21.01 5.81
C VAL A 134 -3.46 -20.48 7.10
#